data_AF-A0A2D9HT50-F1
#
_entry.id   AF-A0A2D9HT50-F1
#
_cell.length_a   1.000
_cell.length_b   1.000
_cell.length_c   1.000
_cell.angle_alpha   90.00
_cell.angle_beta   90.00
_cell.angle_gamma   90.00
#
_symmetry.space_group_name_H-M   'P 1'
#
loop_
_entity.id
_entity.type
_entity.pdbx_description
1 polymer ?
#
loop_
_entity_poly.entity_id
_entity_poly.type
_entity_poly.pdbx_seq_one_letter_code
_entity_poly.pdbx_strand_id
1 'polypeptide(L)'
;MKQKTKTINCYKIDDEDLPEDLKEKILDKLRETSYDHWFAEDEYLCEPKIFYGFSPTAWDIDRGSYIQFEFAWEDGNFLDPNDLRQWLELPLTTWEKVDYEFINDEYHNTKLEFRDAENGLELDEYNVNVSEQYDHPTIYPWDIKLLQEAVEKFDEMMDKALVTLREAHEYQNSDENMIDMAESNDWEFDEDGEII
;
A
#
# COMPACT_ATOMS: atom_id res chain seq x y z
N MET A 1 -10.59 57.70 18.59
CA MET A 1 -10.71 56.36 19.21
C MET A 1 -9.31 55.81 19.35
N LYS A 2 -8.83 55.46 20.56
CA LYS A 2 -7.53 54.82 20.72
C LYS A 2 -7.71 53.34 20.34
N GLN A 3 -6.97 52.87 19.33
CA GLN A 3 -6.83 51.45 19.02
C GLN A 3 -6.27 50.76 20.27
N LYS A 4 -6.99 49.79 20.84
CA LYS A 4 -6.46 48.92 21.88
C LYS A 4 -5.59 47.88 21.18
N THR A 5 -4.29 47.92 21.42
CA THR A 5 -3.38 46.82 21.12
C THR A 5 -3.67 45.69 22.12
N LYS A 6 -4.02 44.51 21.63
CA LYS A 6 -4.11 43.27 22.42
C LYS A 6 -2.73 42.60 22.32
N THR A 7 -2.12 42.28 23.44
CA THR A 7 -0.96 41.38 23.46
C THR A 7 -1.51 39.96 23.31
N ILE A 8 -0.95 39.19 22.38
CA ILE A 8 -1.26 37.77 22.18
C ILE A 8 -0.01 37.01 22.62
N ASN A 9 -0.18 36.00 23.46
CA ASN A 9 0.90 35.07 23.78
C ASN A 9 0.93 34.00 22.68
N CYS A 10 2.13 33.65 22.24
CA CYS A 10 2.37 32.68 21.19
C CYS A 10 3.20 31.54 21.78
N TYR A 11 2.86 30.31 21.42
CA TYR A 11 3.53 29.11 21.90
C TYR A 11 3.93 28.22 20.72
N LYS A 12 5.06 27.53 20.84
CA LYS A 12 5.38 26.37 20.02
C LYS A 12 4.80 25.10 20.64
N ILE A 13 4.58 24.08 19.81
CA ILE A 13 3.94 22.83 20.25
C ILE A 13 4.81 22.04 21.26
N ASP A 14 6.12 22.29 21.26
CA ASP A 14 7.15 21.67 22.09
C ASP A 14 7.60 22.55 23.28
N ASP A 15 7.00 23.73 23.47
CA ASP A 15 7.35 24.63 24.58
C ASP A 15 7.06 23.98 25.95
N GLU A 16 8.04 24.01 26.87
CA GLU A 16 7.93 23.42 28.21
C GLU A 16 6.82 24.06 29.06
N ASP A 17 6.45 25.31 28.79
CA ASP A 17 5.42 26.07 29.51
C ASP A 17 4.06 26.11 28.80
N LEU A 18 3.90 25.36 27.70
CA LEU A 18 2.62 25.18 27.04
C LEU A 18 1.62 24.45 27.97
N PRO A 19 0.44 25.03 28.27
CA PRO A 19 -0.58 24.34 29.05
C PRO A 19 -1.06 23.07 28.35
N GLU A 20 -1.16 21.96 29.09
CA GLU A 20 -1.55 20.64 28.53
C GLU A 20 -2.93 20.67 27.85
N ASP A 21 -3.88 21.44 28.40
CA ASP A 21 -5.21 21.62 27.83
C ASP A 21 -5.19 22.41 26.52
N LEU A 22 -4.26 23.37 26.38
CA LEU A 22 -4.03 24.07 25.12
C LEU A 22 -3.34 23.17 24.11
N LYS A 23 -2.37 22.35 24.55
CA LYS A 23 -1.68 21.38 23.70
C LYS A 23 -2.65 20.38 23.07
N GLU A 24 -3.51 19.74 23.85
CA GLU A 24 -4.50 18.79 23.32
C GLU A 24 -5.45 19.48 22.32
N LYS A 25 -5.87 20.72 22.62
CA LYS A 25 -6.72 21.51 21.73
C LYS A 25 -6.05 21.82 20.38
N ILE A 26 -4.74 22.12 20.40
CA ILE A 26 -3.96 22.33 19.17
C ILE A 26 -3.88 21.02 18.38
N LEU A 27 -3.53 19.91 19.04
CA LEU A 27 -3.41 18.60 18.41
C LEU A 27 -4.74 18.16 17.76
N ASP A 28 -5.86 18.32 18.46
CA ASP A 28 -7.20 18.03 17.91
C ASP A 28 -7.48 18.80 16.62
N LYS A 29 -7.19 20.11 16.58
CA LYS A 29 -7.39 20.93 15.37
C LYS A 29 -6.47 20.51 14.22
N LEU A 30 -5.23 20.17 14.53
CA LEU A 30 -4.28 19.69 13.53
C LEU A 30 -4.75 18.35 12.93
N ARG A 31 -5.24 17.43 13.77
CA ARG A 31 -5.82 16.15 13.32
C ARG A 31 -7.05 16.38 12.42
N GLU A 32 -7.95 17.29 12.78
CA GLU A 32 -9.12 17.67 11.96
C GLU A 32 -8.71 18.18 10.57
N THR A 33 -7.59 18.91 10.48
CA THR A 33 -7.09 19.45 9.21
C THR A 33 -6.33 18.39 8.39
N SER A 34 -5.68 17.44 9.05
CA SER A 34 -4.94 16.33 8.42
C SER A 34 -5.85 15.30 7.74
N TYR A 35 -7.02 15.04 8.32
CA TYR A 35 -7.95 14.00 7.85
C TYR A 35 -8.41 14.20 6.40
N ASP A 36 -8.52 15.45 5.94
CA ASP A 36 -8.94 15.78 4.58
C ASP A 36 -7.83 15.60 3.51
N HIS A 37 -6.60 15.26 3.92
CA HIS A 37 -5.43 15.27 3.05
C HIS A 37 -4.65 13.95 3.00
N TRP A 38 -5.13 12.87 3.62
CA TRP A 38 -4.48 11.56 3.45
C TRP A 38 -4.79 10.96 2.08
N PHE A 39 -3.75 10.79 1.29
CA PHE A 39 -3.78 9.98 0.08
C PHE A 39 -2.82 8.81 0.26
N ALA A 40 -3.26 7.59 -0.04
CA ALA A 40 -2.39 6.42 -0.15
C ALA A 40 -1.55 6.47 -1.43
N GLU A 41 -1.00 7.64 -1.77
CA GLU A 41 -0.23 7.86 -3.00
C GLU A 41 1.21 7.35 -2.89
N ASP A 42 1.60 6.76 -1.77
CA ASP A 42 2.98 6.32 -1.54
C ASP A 42 3.35 5.15 -2.48
N GLU A 43 4.18 5.46 -3.46
CA GLU A 43 4.76 4.52 -4.44
C GLU A 43 5.68 3.45 -3.81
N TYR A 44 5.97 3.54 -2.50
CA TYR A 44 6.86 2.65 -1.77
C TYR A 44 6.18 1.69 -0.80
N LEU A 45 4.83 1.60 -0.83
CA LEU A 45 4.08 0.64 -0.01
C LEU A 45 4.52 -0.81 -0.25
N CYS A 46 4.91 -1.12 -1.49
CA CYS A 46 5.50 -2.40 -1.84
C CYS A 46 7.03 -2.33 -1.69
N GLU A 47 7.59 -3.00 -0.67
CA GLU A 47 9.04 -3.02 -0.43
C GLU A 47 9.91 -3.43 -1.65
N PRO A 48 9.52 -4.43 -2.47
CA PRO A 48 10.37 -4.85 -3.59
C PRO A 48 10.42 -3.79 -4.69
N LYS A 49 11.64 -3.44 -5.10
CA LYS A 49 11.91 -2.39 -6.10
C LYS A 49 11.19 -2.55 -7.44
N ILE A 50 10.84 -3.78 -7.83
CA ILE A 50 10.11 -4.02 -9.08
C ILE A 50 8.72 -3.38 -9.07
N PHE A 51 8.16 -3.14 -7.88
CA PHE A 51 6.86 -2.50 -7.70
C PHE A 51 6.96 -1.00 -7.37
N TYR A 52 8.16 -0.41 -7.38
CA TYR A 52 8.29 1.03 -7.16
C TYR A 52 7.70 1.80 -8.33
N GLY A 53 6.97 2.87 -8.02
CA GLY A 53 6.24 3.67 -9.00
C GLY A 53 4.82 3.17 -9.28
N PHE A 54 4.37 2.14 -8.56
CA PHE A 54 2.96 1.74 -8.53
C PHE A 54 2.35 2.18 -7.21
N SER A 55 1.37 3.08 -7.29
CA SER A 55 0.53 3.45 -6.15
C SER A 55 -0.74 2.59 -6.16
N PRO A 56 -1.35 2.32 -4.99
CA PRO A 56 -2.61 1.60 -4.92
C PRO A 56 -3.72 2.40 -5.60
N THR A 57 -4.65 1.70 -6.25
CA THR A 57 -5.80 2.28 -6.96
C THR A 57 -7.09 2.18 -6.15
N ALA A 58 -7.17 1.23 -5.22
CA ALA A 58 -8.28 1.10 -4.27
C ALA A 58 -7.80 0.44 -2.97
N TRP A 59 -8.36 0.85 -1.84
CA TRP A 59 -8.04 0.29 -0.53
C TRP A 59 -9.15 0.56 0.48
N ASP A 60 -9.25 -0.31 1.48
CA ASP A 60 -10.09 -0.12 2.67
C ASP A 60 -9.28 -0.67 3.85
N ILE A 61 -8.99 0.17 4.83
CA ILE A 61 -8.22 -0.23 6.02
C ILE A 61 -9.10 -0.68 7.20
N ASP A 62 -10.43 -0.51 7.08
CA ASP A 62 -11.45 -0.70 8.11
C ASP A 62 -12.31 -1.97 7.90
N ARG A 63 -13.30 -1.93 7.00
CA ARG A 63 -14.44 -2.88 6.95
C ARG A 63 -14.22 -4.06 6.00
N GLY A 64 -13.31 -3.91 5.05
CA GLY A 64 -12.86 -4.96 4.13
C GLY A 64 -11.39 -5.34 4.30
N SER A 65 -10.54 -4.38 4.72
CA SER A 65 -9.11 -4.61 4.93
C SER A 65 -8.42 -5.15 3.68
N TYR A 66 -8.30 -4.32 2.64
CA TYR A 66 -7.68 -4.68 1.38
C TYR A 66 -6.87 -3.54 0.77
N ILE A 67 -5.94 -3.89 -0.11
CA ILE A 67 -5.19 -2.97 -0.96
C ILE A 67 -5.10 -3.53 -2.39
N GLN A 68 -5.38 -2.67 -3.37
CA GLN A 68 -5.39 -3.03 -4.78
C GLN A 68 -4.46 -2.13 -5.57
N PHE A 69 -3.76 -2.75 -6.51
CA PHE A 69 -2.84 -2.12 -7.43
C PHE A 69 -3.23 -2.48 -8.87
N GLU A 70 -2.82 -1.63 -9.79
CA GLU A 70 -2.88 -1.91 -11.22
C GLU A 70 -1.45 -1.89 -11.76
N PHE A 71 -0.88 -3.08 -11.98
CA PHE A 71 0.52 -3.24 -12.42
C PHE A 71 0.71 -3.16 -13.96
N ALA A 72 -0.36 -2.80 -14.68
CA ALA A 72 -0.37 -2.69 -16.13
C ALA A 72 -1.34 -1.59 -16.58
N TRP A 73 -0.82 -0.44 -17.03
CA TRP A 73 -1.63 0.69 -17.50
C TRP A 73 -1.45 0.91 -19.01
N GLU A 74 -2.52 1.34 -19.69
CA GLU A 74 -2.48 1.72 -21.12
C GLU A 74 -1.52 2.89 -21.40
N ASP A 75 -1.21 3.71 -20.39
CA ASP A 75 -0.39 4.93 -20.50
C ASP A 75 1.13 4.72 -20.31
N GLY A 76 1.60 3.47 -20.17
CA GLY A 76 3.01 3.11 -20.36
C GLY A 76 3.82 2.77 -19.11
N ASN A 77 3.24 2.80 -17.91
CA ASN A 77 3.82 2.12 -16.75
C ASN A 77 3.31 0.67 -16.71
N PHE A 78 4.23 -0.26 -16.90
CA PHE A 78 3.95 -1.69 -16.92
C PHE A 78 5.06 -2.44 -16.20
N LEU A 79 4.68 -3.38 -15.36
CA LEU A 79 5.63 -4.22 -14.63
C LEU A 79 6.36 -5.15 -15.62
N ASP A 80 7.68 -5.04 -15.70
CA ASP A 80 8.46 -5.87 -16.62
C ASP A 80 8.26 -7.36 -16.31
N PRO A 81 7.83 -8.21 -17.27
CA PRO A 81 7.52 -9.61 -17.02
C PRO A 81 8.73 -10.41 -16.56
N ASN A 82 9.92 -10.06 -17.04
CA ASN A 82 11.14 -10.76 -16.69
C ASN A 82 11.65 -10.35 -15.31
N ASP A 83 11.42 -9.11 -14.88
CA ASP A 83 11.70 -8.68 -13.51
C ASP A 83 10.72 -9.33 -12.52
N LEU A 84 9.43 -9.39 -12.86
CA LEU A 84 8.43 -10.14 -12.09
C LEU A 84 8.83 -11.62 -11.95
N ARG A 85 9.14 -12.29 -13.06
CA ARG A 85 9.58 -13.70 -13.07
C ARG A 85 10.79 -13.92 -12.15
N GLN A 86 11.80 -13.05 -12.25
CA GLN A 86 13.01 -13.16 -11.42
C GLN A 86 12.70 -12.96 -9.94
N TRP A 87 11.86 -11.99 -9.61
CA TRP A 87 11.46 -11.75 -8.23
C TRP A 87 10.62 -12.90 -7.66
N LEU A 88 9.73 -13.49 -8.45
CA LEU A 88 8.98 -14.70 -8.09
C LEU A 88 9.85 -15.97 -8.03
N GLU A 89 11.12 -15.87 -8.41
CA GLU A 89 12.08 -16.99 -8.44
C GLU A 89 11.66 -18.13 -9.38
N LEU A 90 10.87 -17.81 -10.40
CA LEU A 90 10.38 -18.80 -11.36
C LEU A 90 11.44 -19.12 -12.43
N PRO A 91 11.77 -20.40 -12.64
CA PRO A 91 12.60 -20.82 -13.76
C PRO A 91 11.96 -20.43 -15.09
N LEU A 92 12.78 -20.02 -16.07
CA LEU A 92 12.28 -19.67 -17.41
C LEU A 92 11.46 -20.83 -18.03
N THR A 93 11.89 -22.07 -17.80
CA THR A 93 11.19 -23.27 -18.28
C THR A 93 9.79 -23.45 -17.71
N THR A 94 9.50 -22.90 -16.52
CA THR A 94 8.18 -22.92 -15.91
C THR A 94 7.37 -21.71 -16.37
N TRP A 95 8.01 -20.53 -16.41
CA TRP A 95 7.41 -19.28 -16.89
C TRP A 95 6.88 -19.36 -18.32
N GLU A 96 7.60 -20.02 -19.23
CA GLU A 96 7.19 -20.18 -20.64
C GLU A 96 5.94 -21.06 -20.84
N LYS A 97 5.44 -21.72 -19.78
CA LYS A 97 4.27 -22.61 -19.84
C LYS A 97 2.97 -21.94 -19.40
N VAL A 98 3.06 -20.75 -18.81
CA VAL A 98 1.93 -20.09 -18.16
C VAL A 98 1.77 -18.66 -18.62
N ASP A 99 0.51 -18.25 -18.73
CA ASP A 99 0.13 -16.84 -18.70
C ASP A 99 -0.11 -16.43 -17.24
N TYR A 100 -0.04 -15.12 -16.98
CA TYR A 100 -0.30 -14.57 -15.65
C TYR A 100 -1.18 -13.32 -15.73
N GLU A 101 -1.95 -13.09 -14.67
CA GLU A 101 -2.85 -11.94 -14.55
C GLU A 101 -2.88 -11.42 -13.12
N PHE A 102 -3.05 -10.10 -12.97
CA PHE A 102 -3.32 -9.45 -11.69
C PHE A 102 -4.83 -9.18 -11.58
N ILE A 103 -5.44 -9.69 -10.52
CA ILE A 103 -6.89 -9.66 -10.35
C ILE A 103 -7.26 -8.83 -9.13
N ASN A 104 -8.19 -7.90 -9.33
CA ASN A 104 -8.75 -7.05 -8.29
C ASN A 104 -10.21 -7.43 -8.06
N ASP A 105 -10.48 -8.12 -6.94
CA ASP A 105 -11.81 -8.54 -6.53
C ASP A 105 -12.34 -7.67 -5.38
N GLU A 106 -13.67 -7.56 -5.25
CA GLU A 106 -14.28 -6.78 -4.17
C GLU A 106 -13.81 -7.29 -2.80
N TYR A 107 -13.32 -6.36 -1.95
CA TYR A 107 -12.81 -6.64 -0.59
C TYR A 107 -11.62 -7.59 -0.48
N HIS A 108 -10.81 -7.74 -1.52
CA HIS A 108 -9.59 -8.54 -1.47
C HIS A 108 -8.39 -7.75 -1.97
N ASN A 109 -7.20 -8.11 -1.48
CA ASN A 109 -5.95 -7.64 -2.04
C ASN A 109 -5.86 -8.01 -3.53
N THR A 110 -5.05 -7.27 -4.30
CA THR A 110 -4.66 -7.74 -5.64
C THR A 110 -4.11 -9.15 -5.54
N LYS A 111 -4.55 -10.04 -6.43
CA LYS A 111 -4.09 -11.41 -6.52
C LYS A 111 -3.25 -11.60 -7.78
N LEU A 112 -2.32 -12.53 -7.73
CA LEU A 112 -1.62 -13.04 -8.90
C LEU A 112 -2.18 -14.41 -9.25
N GLU A 113 -2.68 -14.58 -10.47
CA GLU A 113 -3.10 -15.87 -11.00
C GLU A 113 -2.21 -16.32 -12.14
N PHE A 114 -2.01 -17.64 -12.23
CA PHE A 114 -1.38 -18.29 -13.37
C PHE A 114 -2.38 -19.17 -14.10
N ARG A 115 -2.32 -19.16 -15.42
CA ARG A 115 -3.15 -19.99 -16.31
C ARG A 115 -2.24 -20.74 -17.28
N ASP A 116 -2.63 -21.94 -17.68
CA ASP A 116 -1.95 -22.66 -18.77
C ASP A 116 -1.95 -21.78 -20.02
N ALA A 117 -0.77 -21.45 -20.56
CA ALA A 117 -0.66 -20.57 -21.73
C ALA A 117 -1.26 -21.19 -23.01
N GLU A 118 -1.38 -22.52 -23.09
CA GLU A 118 -1.96 -23.20 -24.26
C GLU A 118 -3.47 -23.43 -24.12
N ASN A 119 -3.94 -23.77 -22.91
CA ASN A 119 -5.33 -24.18 -22.70
C ASN A 119 -6.18 -23.19 -21.89
N GLY A 120 -5.56 -22.17 -21.28
CA GLY A 120 -6.22 -21.17 -20.44
C GLY A 120 -6.76 -21.71 -19.11
N LEU A 121 -6.39 -22.94 -18.74
CA LEU A 121 -6.86 -23.60 -17.51
C LEU A 121 -6.18 -22.99 -16.29
N GLU A 122 -6.96 -22.74 -15.24
CA GLU A 122 -6.45 -22.26 -13.95
C GLU A 122 -5.72 -23.39 -13.21
N LEU A 123 -4.76 -23.03 -12.34
CA LEU A 123 -3.98 -24.01 -11.57
C LEU A 123 -4.86 -24.94 -10.73
N ASP A 124 -5.96 -24.42 -10.18
CA ASP A 124 -6.89 -25.17 -9.33
C ASP A 124 -7.69 -26.24 -10.11
N GLU A 125 -7.73 -26.13 -11.43
CA GLU A 125 -8.38 -27.11 -12.31
C GLU A 125 -7.47 -28.31 -12.63
N TYR A 126 -6.18 -28.23 -12.29
CA TYR A 126 -5.25 -29.36 -12.40
C TYR A 126 -5.52 -30.39 -11.31
N ASN A 127 -6.41 -31.34 -11.60
CA ASN A 127 -6.52 -32.55 -10.81
C ASN A 127 -5.20 -33.33 -10.86
N VAL A 128 -4.56 -33.56 -9.70
CA VAL A 128 -3.30 -34.31 -9.51
C VAL A 128 -3.38 -35.79 -9.99
N ASN A 129 -4.47 -36.20 -10.63
CA ASN A 129 -4.69 -37.51 -11.23
C ASN A 129 -4.75 -37.46 -12.78
N VAL A 130 -3.84 -36.74 -13.43
CA VAL A 130 -3.73 -36.82 -14.90
C VAL A 130 -2.91 -38.06 -15.29
N SER A 131 -3.59 -39.20 -15.31
CA SER A 131 -3.16 -40.38 -16.05
C SER A 131 -3.43 -40.15 -17.54
N GLU A 132 -2.38 -40.28 -18.36
CA GLU A 132 -2.44 -40.67 -19.76
C GLU A 132 -3.38 -39.88 -20.67
N GLN A 133 -2.93 -38.71 -21.11
CA GLN A 133 -2.94 -38.22 -22.50
C GLN A 133 -2.63 -36.73 -22.46
N TYR A 134 -1.83 -36.24 -23.43
CA TYR A 134 -1.78 -34.90 -24.01
C TYR A 134 -0.34 -34.53 -24.41
N ASP A 135 -0.16 -34.26 -25.71
CA ASP A 135 1.08 -34.00 -26.46
C ASP A 135 1.58 -32.54 -26.31
N HIS A 136 1.37 -31.93 -25.13
CA HIS A 136 1.50 -30.48 -24.90
C HIS A 136 2.63 -30.15 -23.89
N PRO A 137 3.15 -28.90 -23.81
CA PRO A 137 4.15 -28.49 -22.82
C PRO A 137 3.55 -28.73 -21.44
N THR A 138 3.92 -29.87 -20.87
CA THR A 138 3.20 -30.38 -19.72
C THR A 138 3.57 -29.49 -18.53
N ILE A 139 2.59 -28.78 -17.96
CA ILE A 139 2.73 -28.27 -16.60
C ILE A 139 2.84 -29.51 -15.72
N TYR A 140 4.02 -29.71 -15.16
CA TYR A 140 4.28 -30.86 -14.32
C TYR A 140 3.94 -30.55 -12.87
N PRO A 141 3.76 -31.57 -12.01
CA PRO A 141 3.50 -31.34 -10.58
C PRO A 141 4.54 -30.46 -9.88
N TRP A 142 5.81 -30.48 -10.34
CA TRP A 142 6.84 -29.59 -9.79
C TRP A 142 6.68 -28.14 -10.28
N ASP A 143 6.16 -27.91 -11.48
CA ASP A 143 5.84 -26.57 -11.97
C ASP A 143 4.69 -25.98 -11.14
N ILE A 144 3.65 -26.77 -10.89
CA ILE A 144 2.52 -26.36 -10.02
C ILE A 144 3.00 -25.91 -8.65
N LYS A 145 3.91 -26.68 -8.03
CA LYS A 145 4.48 -26.33 -6.72
C LYS A 145 5.23 -24.99 -6.75
N LEU A 146 6.04 -24.75 -7.78
CA LEU A 146 6.76 -23.48 -7.95
C LEU A 146 5.80 -22.31 -8.15
N LEU A 147 4.73 -22.50 -8.91
CA LEU A 147 3.73 -21.46 -9.16
C LEU A 147 2.91 -21.15 -7.90
N GLN A 148 2.57 -22.17 -7.10
CA GLN A 148 1.92 -21.98 -5.80
C GLN A 148 2.80 -21.18 -4.84
N GLU A 149 4.09 -21.53 -4.74
CA GLU A 149 5.07 -20.78 -3.93
C GLU A 149 5.21 -19.32 -4.42
N ALA A 150 5.12 -19.09 -5.74
CA ALA A 150 5.15 -17.75 -6.32
C ALA A 150 3.89 -16.93 -5.97
N VAL A 151 2.70 -17.54 -5.99
CA VAL A 151 1.45 -16.89 -5.56
C VAL A 151 1.51 -16.55 -4.07
N GLU A 152 1.90 -17.50 -3.22
CA GLU A 152 2.06 -17.26 -1.77
C GLU A 152 3.02 -16.10 -1.48
N LYS A 153 4.16 -16.04 -2.20
CA LYS A 153 5.13 -14.94 -2.09
C LYS A 153 4.54 -13.59 -2.48
N PHE A 154 3.67 -13.56 -3.50
CA PHE A 154 2.96 -12.36 -3.91
C PHE A 154 1.93 -11.91 -2.87
N ASP A 155 1.13 -12.85 -2.36
CA ASP A 155 0.12 -12.58 -1.32
C ASP A 155 0.77 -12.04 -0.04
N GLU A 156 1.89 -12.63 0.41
CA GLU A 156 2.66 -12.12 1.55
C GLU A 156 3.14 -10.66 1.36
N MET A 157 3.47 -10.29 0.13
CA MET A 157 3.90 -8.93 -0.20
C MET A 157 2.71 -7.96 -0.16
N MET A 158 1.54 -8.39 -0.61
CA MET A 158 0.31 -7.58 -0.53
C MET A 158 -0.19 -7.40 0.89
N ASP A 159 -0.10 -8.44 1.73
CA ASP A 159 -0.41 -8.33 3.15
C ASP A 159 0.51 -7.33 3.85
N LYS A 160 1.82 -7.35 3.52
CA LYS A 160 2.76 -6.34 4.04
C LYS A 160 2.42 -4.94 3.58
N ALA A 161 2.11 -4.75 2.30
CA ALA A 161 1.73 -3.44 1.77
C ALA A 161 0.48 -2.89 2.49
N LEU A 162 -0.51 -3.75 2.77
CA LEU A 162 -1.69 -3.36 3.56
C LEU A 162 -1.34 -2.99 5.01
N VAL A 163 -0.43 -3.73 5.64
CA VAL A 163 0.05 -3.39 7.00
C VAL A 163 0.77 -2.04 6.99
N THR A 164 1.69 -1.82 6.05
CA THR A 164 2.40 -0.54 5.90
C THR A 164 1.43 0.61 5.65
N LEU A 165 0.41 0.39 4.81
CA LEU A 165 -0.64 1.38 4.56
C LEU A 165 -1.38 1.77 5.86
N ARG A 166 -1.73 0.78 6.68
CA ARG A 166 -2.38 1.00 7.98
C ARG A 166 -1.47 1.73 8.95
N GLU A 167 -0.22 1.33 9.08
CA GLU A 167 0.76 1.98 9.95
C GLU A 167 0.97 3.44 9.53
N ALA A 168 1.04 3.72 8.22
CA ALA A 168 1.14 5.08 7.70
C ALA A 168 -0.11 5.90 8.03
N HIS A 169 -1.31 5.32 7.87
CA HIS A 169 -2.56 5.98 8.24
C HIS A 169 -2.66 6.25 9.76
N GLU A 170 -2.25 5.30 10.59
CA GLU A 170 -2.21 5.46 12.06
C GLU A 170 -1.23 6.56 12.46
N TYR A 171 -0.02 6.55 11.89
CA TYR A 171 0.99 7.58 12.15
C TYR A 171 0.49 8.95 11.71
N GLN A 172 -0.14 9.08 10.54
CA GLN A 172 -0.67 10.38 10.09
C GLN A 172 -1.66 10.99 11.07
N ASN A 173 -2.44 10.17 11.76
CA ASN A 173 -3.43 10.62 12.75
C ASN A 173 -2.86 10.70 14.19
N SER A 174 -1.58 10.41 14.38
CA SER A 174 -0.91 10.41 15.68
C SER A 174 -0.46 11.80 16.12
N ASP A 175 -0.29 11.97 17.43
CA ASP A 175 0.30 13.19 18.01
C ASP A 175 1.72 13.43 17.56
N GLU A 176 2.47 12.35 17.36
CA GLU A 176 3.84 12.40 16.88
C GLU A 176 3.89 13.12 15.52
N ASN A 177 3.06 12.71 14.56
CA ASN A 177 2.99 13.39 13.26
C ASN A 177 2.49 14.85 13.37
N MET A 178 1.53 15.14 14.26
CA MET A 178 1.06 16.52 14.45
C MET A 178 2.16 17.43 15.00
N ILE A 179 2.95 16.93 15.95
CA ILE A 179 4.10 17.62 16.51
C ILE A 179 5.18 17.80 15.45
N ASP A 180 5.58 16.73 14.76
CA ASP A 180 6.61 16.75 13.71
C ASP A 180 6.24 17.75 12.59
N MET A 181 4.96 17.80 12.20
CA MET A 181 4.45 18.74 11.20
C MET A 181 4.54 20.19 11.70
N ALA A 182 4.08 20.45 12.93
CA ALA A 182 4.13 21.79 13.51
C ALA A 182 5.57 22.28 13.69
N GLU A 183 6.48 21.43 14.14
CA GLU A 183 7.91 21.71 14.26
C GLU A 183 8.55 21.98 12.90
N SER A 184 8.29 21.12 11.91
CA SER A 184 8.85 21.24 10.55
C SER A 184 8.41 22.52 9.83
N ASN A 185 7.22 23.02 10.13
CA ASN A 185 6.68 24.26 9.57
C ASN A 185 6.95 25.50 10.44
N ASP A 186 7.61 25.35 11.59
CA ASP A 186 7.87 26.42 12.56
C ASP A 186 6.58 27.17 12.97
N TRP A 187 5.49 26.41 13.18
CA TRP A 187 4.20 26.98 13.55
C TRP A 187 4.19 27.49 14.99
N GLU A 188 3.60 28.66 15.16
CA GLU A 188 3.26 29.23 16.46
C GLU A 188 1.74 29.19 16.63
N PHE A 189 1.30 29.02 17.88
CA PHE A 189 -0.11 28.93 18.24
C PHE A 189 -0.48 29.98 19.28
N ASP A 190 -1.65 30.58 19.14
CA ASP A 190 -2.19 31.49 20.15
C ASP A 190 -2.90 30.77 21.31
N GLU A 191 -3.40 31.53 22.28
CA GLU A 191 -4.15 31.01 23.45
C GLU A 191 -5.45 30.26 23.07
N ASP A 192 -5.94 30.44 21.84
CA ASP A 192 -7.09 29.74 21.30
C ASP A 192 -6.69 28.50 20.49
N GLY A 193 -5.39 28.22 20.35
CA GLY A 193 -4.83 27.12 19.57
C GLY A 193 -4.97 27.35 18.06
N GLU A 194 -5.00 28.61 17.61
CA GLU A 194 -4.97 28.96 16.19
C GLU A 194 -3.53 29.19 15.73
N ILE A 195 -3.21 28.75 14.51
CA ILE A 195 -1.91 29.04 13.86
C ILE A 195 -1.84 30.54 13.52
N ILE A 196 -0.69 31.17 13.77
CA ILE A 196 -0.43 32.61 13.60
C ILE A 196 0.68 32.94 12.61
#